data_AF-A0A0U9H9Z8-F1
#
_entry.id   AF-A0A0U9H9Z8-F1
#
_cell.length_a   1.000
_cell.length_b   1.000
_cell.length_c   1.000
_cell.angle_alpha   90.00
_cell.angle_beta   90.00
_cell.angle_gamma   90.00
#
_symmetry.space_group_name_H-M   'P 1'
#
loop_
_entity.id
_entity.type
_entity.pdbx_description
1 polymer ?
#
loop_
_entity_poly.entity_id
_entity_poly.type
_entity_poly.pdbx_seq_one_letter_code
_entity_poly.pdbx_strand_id
1 'polypeptide(L)'
;MRRENEETLRKLHAQYPKIRSTEYPEVHNSEVYESIQDLEFVFPQDGKVQPRYAKETKISYKYALTVRHYITNKLLIDDVRDGERIVFNNYYK
;
A
#
# COMPACT_ATOMS: atom_id res chain seq x y z
N MET A 1 7.69 10.39 -38.50
CA MET A 1 8.25 9.11 -38.01
C MET A 1 9.34 9.21 -36.94
N ARG A 2 10.49 9.90 -37.08
CA ARG A 2 11.48 9.96 -35.96
C ARG A 2 11.09 10.89 -34.80
N ARG A 3 10.43 12.02 -35.08
CA ARG A 3 10.03 13.02 -34.05
C ARG A 3 8.89 12.57 -33.13
N GLU A 4 7.91 11.84 -33.66
CA GLU A 4 6.78 11.31 -32.86
C GLU A 4 7.24 10.32 -31.78
N ASN A 5 8.34 9.62 -32.05
CA ASN A 5 8.92 8.66 -31.12
C ASN A 5 9.65 9.36 -29.96
N GLU A 6 10.36 10.46 -30.22
CA GLU A 6 11.05 11.26 -29.21
C GLU A 6 10.07 11.96 -28.26
N GLU A 7 8.96 12.47 -28.78
CA GLU A 7 7.92 13.10 -27.96
C GLU A 7 7.19 12.07 -27.07
N THR A 8 6.97 10.87 -27.60
CA THR A 8 6.39 9.74 -26.85
C THR A 8 7.34 9.26 -25.75
N LEU A 9 8.63 9.11 -26.07
CA LEU A 9 9.69 8.79 -25.10
C LEU A 9 9.79 9.84 -23.99
N ARG A 10 9.70 11.12 -24.34
CA ARG A 10 9.71 12.21 -23.36
C ARG A 10 8.48 12.17 -22.44
N LYS A 11 7.30 11.87 -22.97
CA LYS A 11 6.06 11.70 -22.17
C LYS A 11 6.17 10.49 -21.22
N LEU A 12 6.72 9.37 -21.70
CA LEU A 12 7.03 8.19 -20.89
C LEU A 12 8.03 8.51 -19.77
N HIS A 13 9.12 9.20 -20.09
CA HIS A 13 10.13 9.60 -19.11
C HIS A 13 9.59 10.62 -18.10
N ALA A 14 8.62 11.46 -18.48
CA ALA A 14 7.95 12.38 -17.55
C ALA A 14 6.96 11.68 -16.60
N GLN A 15 6.42 10.52 -16.99
CA GLN A 15 5.58 9.68 -16.13
C GLN A 15 6.40 8.75 -15.22
N TYR A 16 7.61 8.38 -15.63
CA TYR A 16 8.49 7.48 -14.88
C TYR A 16 8.75 7.92 -13.43
N PRO A 17 9.03 9.21 -13.11
CA PRO A 17 9.12 9.68 -11.74
C PRO A 17 7.79 9.61 -11.00
N LYS A 18 6.64 9.82 -11.65
CA LYS A 18 5.32 9.75 -10.96
C LYS A 18 4.98 8.32 -10.56
N ILE A 19 5.37 7.36 -11.39
CA ILE A 19 5.25 5.92 -11.12
C ILE A 19 6.26 5.51 -10.04
N ARG A 20 7.50 6.00 -10.13
CA ARG A 20 8.60 5.64 -9.22
C ARG A 20 8.56 6.34 -7.86
N SER A 21 7.97 7.54 -7.78
CA SER A 21 7.78 8.29 -6.51
C SER A 21 6.59 7.79 -5.72
N THR A 22 5.69 7.05 -6.36
CA THR A 22 4.66 6.30 -5.65
C THR A 22 5.25 4.93 -5.36
N GLU A 23 6.18 4.88 -4.40
CA GLU A 23 6.66 3.63 -3.80
C GLU A 23 5.48 2.98 -3.08
N TYR A 24 4.54 2.41 -3.84
CA TYR A 24 3.65 1.42 -3.27
C TYR A 24 4.56 0.32 -2.75
N PRO A 25 4.41 -0.07 -1.47
CA PRO A 25 5.22 -1.14 -0.93
C PRO A 25 5.00 -2.37 -1.81
N GLU A 26 6.05 -2.80 -2.50
CA GLU A 26 5.96 -3.99 -3.33
C GLU A 26 5.62 -5.18 -2.42
N VAL A 27 4.63 -5.97 -2.83
CA VAL A 27 4.21 -7.17 -2.11
C VAL A 27 4.44 -8.36 -3.03
N HIS A 28 5.33 -9.25 -2.60
CA HIS A 28 5.63 -10.47 -3.34
C HIS A 28 4.47 -11.49 -3.23
N ASN A 29 4.32 -12.38 -4.20
CA ASN A 29 3.23 -13.36 -4.20
C ASN A 29 3.25 -14.27 -2.96
N SER A 30 4.43 -14.61 -2.43
CA SER A 30 4.56 -15.36 -1.17
C SER A 30 3.90 -14.64 0.01
N GLU A 31 4.12 -13.32 0.12
CA GLU A 31 3.51 -12.51 1.18
C GLU A 31 1.99 -12.41 1.02
N VAL A 32 1.48 -12.49 -0.21
CA VAL A 32 0.02 -12.55 -0.46
C VAL A 32 -0.55 -13.87 0.07
N TYR A 33 0.12 -14.99 -0.18
CA TYR A 33 -0.34 -16.29 0.34
C TYR A 33 -0.27 -16.37 1.87
N GLU A 34 0.79 -15.85 2.48
CA GLU A 34 0.87 -15.69 3.94
C GLU A 34 -0.31 -14.86 4.46
N SER A 35 -0.59 -13.72 3.81
CA SER A 35 -1.69 -12.85 4.22
C SER A 35 -3.06 -13.51 4.04
N ILE A 36 -3.24 -14.39 3.05
CA ILE A 36 -4.46 -15.21 2.92
C ILE A 36 -4.61 -16.10 4.14
N GLN A 37 -3.55 -16.83 4.52
CA GLN A 37 -3.58 -17.74 5.68
C GLN A 37 -3.86 -16.99 6.98
N ASP A 38 -3.20 -15.84 7.18
CA ASP A 38 -3.41 -14.99 8.36
C ASP A 38 -4.85 -14.48 8.43
N LEU A 39 -5.40 -14.00 7.32
CA LEU A 39 -6.77 -13.48 7.27
C LEU A 39 -7.82 -14.57 7.44
N GLU A 40 -7.62 -15.75 6.85
CA GLU A 40 -8.52 -16.91 7.05
C GLU A 40 -8.45 -17.42 8.50
N PHE A 41 -7.30 -17.29 9.16
CA PHE A 41 -7.16 -17.60 10.59
C PHE A 41 -7.90 -16.60 11.48
N VAL A 42 -7.86 -15.31 11.15
CA VAL A 42 -8.57 -14.25 11.90
C VAL A 42 -10.07 -14.29 11.66
N PHE A 43 -10.51 -14.61 10.44
CA PHE A 43 -11.90 -14.64 10.01
C PHE A 43 -12.38 -16.05 9.60
N PRO A 44 -12.32 -17.04 10.51
CA PRO A 44 -12.53 -18.45 10.15
C PRO A 44 -13.96 -18.77 9.67
N GLN A 45 -14.94 -17.90 9.97
CA GLN A 45 -16.34 -18.09 9.57
C GLN A 45 -16.69 -17.39 8.25
N ASP A 46 -15.82 -16.52 7.73
CA ASP A 46 -16.10 -15.68 6.56
C ASP A 46 -15.73 -16.36 5.23
N GLY A 47 -15.30 -17.61 5.28
CA GLY A 47 -14.95 -18.41 4.11
C GLY A 47 -13.55 -18.12 3.59
N LYS A 48 -13.34 -18.31 2.28
CA LYS A 48 -12.02 -18.18 1.65
C LYS A 48 -11.69 -16.71 1.36
N VAL A 49 -10.46 -16.33 1.65
CA VAL A 49 -9.96 -14.97 1.39
C VAL A 49 -9.56 -14.81 -0.06
N GLN A 50 -10.05 -13.73 -0.69
CA GLN A 50 -9.69 -13.40 -2.07
C GLN A 50 -8.23 -12.90 -2.15
N PRO A 51 -7.39 -13.39 -3.08
CA PRO A 51 -5.99 -12.97 -3.19
C PRO A 51 -5.80 -11.47 -3.37
N ARG A 52 -6.71 -10.81 -4.09
CA ARG A 52 -6.70 -9.35 -4.25
C ARG A 52 -6.85 -8.63 -2.91
N TYR A 53 -7.80 -9.07 -2.09
CA TYR A 53 -8.04 -8.49 -0.78
C TYR A 53 -6.85 -8.69 0.16
N ALA A 54 -6.26 -9.89 0.17
CA ALA A 54 -5.04 -10.17 0.94
C ALA A 54 -3.86 -9.27 0.51
N LYS A 55 -3.67 -9.07 -0.79
CA LYS A 55 -2.64 -8.18 -1.33
C LYS A 55 -2.86 -6.73 -0.91
N GLU A 56 -4.07 -6.20 -1.10
CA GLU A 56 -4.42 -4.83 -0.73
C GLU A 56 -4.24 -4.61 0.78
N THR A 57 -4.68 -5.57 1.61
CA THR A 57 -4.49 -5.54 3.07
C THR A 57 -3.01 -5.51 3.44
N LYS A 58 -2.17 -6.34 2.82
CA LYS A 58 -0.72 -6.34 3.07
C LYS A 58 -0.05 -5.03 2.67
N ILE A 59 -0.46 -4.42 1.56
CA ILE A 59 0.01 -3.09 1.14
C ILE A 59 -0.35 -2.05 2.21
N SER A 60 -1.62 -2.02 2.65
CA SER A 60 -2.09 -1.10 3.69
C SER A 60 -1.35 -1.31 5.02
N TYR A 61 -1.10 -2.57 5.40
CA TYR A 61 -0.33 -2.90 6.59
C TYR A 61 1.12 -2.38 6.52
N LYS A 62 1.81 -2.64 5.40
CA LYS A 62 3.18 -2.10 5.16
C LYS A 62 3.19 -0.58 5.17
N TYR A 63 2.19 0.07 4.59
CA TYR A 63 2.05 1.52 4.63
C TYR A 63 1.91 2.02 6.07
N ALA A 64 0.99 1.43 6.85
CA ALA A 64 0.72 1.82 8.24
C ALA A 64 1.91 1.66 9.19
N LEU A 65 2.84 0.75 8.88
CA LEU A 65 4.10 0.57 9.61
C LEU A 65 5.13 1.68 9.36
N THR A 66 4.94 2.51 8.33
CA THR A 66 5.94 3.51 7.90
C THR A 66 5.49 4.94 8.07
N VAL A 67 4.18 5.22 8.01
CA VAL A 67 3.66 6.59 8.10
C VAL A 67 3.33 7.01 9.53
N ARG A 68 3.58 8.28 9.82
CA ARG A 68 3.43 8.85 11.17
C ARG A 68 2.43 10.00 11.17
N HIS A 69 1.73 10.15 12.29
CA HIS A 69 0.81 11.25 12.54
C HIS A 69 1.59 12.55 12.81
N TYR A 70 1.25 13.69 12.18
CA TYR A 70 2.07 14.92 12.26
C TYR A 70 2.06 15.63 13.60
N ILE A 71 0.98 15.47 14.36
CA ILE A 71 0.88 16.01 15.72
C ILE A 71 1.47 15.05 16.75
N THR A 72 1.01 13.80 16.79
CA THR A 72 1.32 12.85 17.87
C THR A 72 2.57 12.03 17.62
N ASN A 73 3.09 12.04 16.39
CA ASN A 73 4.24 11.23 15.94
C ASN A 73 4.06 9.70 16.08
N LYS A 74 2.84 9.24 16.41
CA LYS A 74 2.47 7.82 16.44
C LYS A 74 2.51 7.23 15.03
N LEU A 75 2.82 5.93 14.92
CA LEU A 75 2.63 5.23 13.66
C LEU A 75 1.14 5.04 13.41
N LEU A 76 0.73 5.03 12.13
CA LEU A 76 -0.66 4.74 11.78
C LEU A 76 -1.11 3.37 12.32
N ILE A 77 -0.22 2.38 12.35
CA ILE A 77 -0.56 1.07 12.93
C ILE A 77 -0.89 1.14 14.43
N ASP A 78 -0.26 2.06 15.18
CA ASP A 78 -0.54 2.23 16.61
C ASP A 78 -1.92 2.84 16.81
N ASP A 79 -2.26 3.86 16.02
CA ASP A 79 -3.59 4.48 16.06
C ASP A 79 -4.70 3.50 15.65
N VAL A 80 -4.45 2.63 14.66
CA VAL A 80 -5.39 1.55 14.30
C VAL A 80 -5.58 0.56 15.46
N ARG A 81 -4.49 0.15 16.13
CA ARG A 81 -4.54 -0.77 17.27
C ARG A 81 -5.26 -0.15 18.47
N ASP A 82 -5.03 1.13 18.73
CA ASP A 82 -5.62 1.87 19.84
C ASP A 82 -7.11 2.20 19.60
N GLY A 83 -7.63 1.94 18.38
CA GLY A 83 -9.01 2.24 18.01
C GLY A 83 -9.27 3.73 17.76
N GLU A 84 -8.20 4.49 17.48
CA GLU A 84 -8.28 5.92 17.22
C GLU A 84 -8.94 6.21 15.88
N ARG A 85 -9.59 7.38 15.78
CA ARG A 85 -10.19 7.81 14.52
C ARG A 85 -9.10 8.17 13.51
N ILE A 86 -9.00 7.38 12.44
CA ILE A 86 -8.03 7.62 11.38
C ILE A 86 -8.52 8.73 10.43
N VAL A 87 -7.78 9.84 10.40
CA VAL A 87 -7.91 10.88 9.37
C VAL A 87 -6.64 10.86 8.53
N PHE A 88 -6.71 10.32 7.31
CA PHE A 88 -5.52 10.09 6.47
C PHE A 88 -4.67 11.34 6.20
N ASN A 89 -5.29 12.52 6.13
CA ASN A 89 -4.57 13.81 5.97
C ASN A 89 -3.63 14.12 7.14
N ASN A 90 -3.76 13.41 8.27
CA ASN A 90 -2.89 13.58 9.42
C ASN A 90 -1.60 12.75 9.33
N TYR A 91 -1.45 11.90 8.31
CA TYR A 91 -0.31 10.98 8.20
C TYR A 91 0.58 11.36 7.01
N TYR A 92 1.88 11.39 7.25
CA TYR A 92 2.91 11.71 6.28
C TYR A 92 4.03 10.65 6.38
N LYS A 93 4.77 10.52 5.28
CA LYS A 93 5.94 9.63 5.17
C LYS A 93 7.21 10.43 5.41
#